data_AF-A0A938PS27-F1
#
_entry.id   AF-A0A938PS27-F1
#
_cell.length_a   1.000
_cell.length_b   1.000
_cell.length_c   1.000
_cell.angle_alpha   90.00
_cell.angle_beta   90.00
_cell.angle_gamma   90.00
#
_symmetry.space_group_name_H-M   'P 1'
#
loop_
_entity.id
_entity.type
_entity.pdbx_description
1 polymer ?
#
loop_
_entity_poly.entity_id
_entity_poly.type
_entity_poly.pdbx_seq_one_letter_code
_entity_poly.pdbx_strand_id
1 'polypeptide(L)' 'MLTAEHKAWIGREEAPVHVEVSRRDIIKYAIATEQTQPKYLAGDEAPPMF' A
#
# COMPACT_ATOMS: atom_id res chain seq x y z
N MET A 1 22.10 16.57 7.99
CA MET A 1 22.63 16.77 6.63
C MET A 1 22.85 15.39 5.99
N LEU A 2 22.59 15.20 4.69
CA LEU A 2 22.76 13.89 4.03
C LEU A 2 24.24 13.60 3.72
N THR A 3 24.72 12.39 4.05
CA THR A 3 26.08 11.92 3.78
C THR A 3 26.25 11.53 2.30
N ALA A 4 27.50 11.28 1.89
CA ALA A 4 27.79 10.73 0.57
C ALA A 4 27.12 9.35 0.37
N GLU A 5 27.06 8.53 1.41
CA GLU A 5 26.39 7.23 1.41
C GLU A 5 24.88 7.38 1.12
N HIS A 6 24.19 8.32 1.78
CA HIS A 6 22.76 8.55 1.51
C HIS A 6 22.51 8.99 0.06
N LYS A 7 23.39 9.83 -0.50
CA LYS A 7 23.27 10.30 -1.89
C LYS A 7 23.50 9.19 -2.91
N ALA A 8 24.31 8.19 -2.59
CA ALA A 8 24.59 7.05 -3.46
C ALA A 8 23.37 6.15 -3.71
N TRP A 9 22.31 6.29 -2.89
CA TRP A 9 21.04 5.58 -3.06
C TRP A 9 20.06 6.25 -4.03
N ILE A 10 20.28 7.52 -4.38
CA ILE A 10 19.37 8.25 -5.30
C ILE A 10 19.42 7.62 -6.69
N GLY A 11 18.24 7.35 -7.26
CA GLY A 11 18.12 6.78 -8.61
C GLY A 11 18.40 5.28 -8.69
N ARG A 12 18.58 4.59 -7.57
CA ARG A 12 18.57 3.12 -7.55
C ARG A 12 17.14 2.61 -7.58
N GLU A 13 16.94 1.53 -8.30
CA GLU A 13 15.67 0.81 -8.38
C GLU A 13 15.78 -0.49 -7.59
N GLU A 14 14.70 -0.86 -6.90
CA GLU A 14 14.57 -2.17 -6.30
C GLU A 14 13.99 -3.16 -7.31
N ALA A 15 14.32 -4.44 -7.17
CA ALA A 15 13.73 -5.48 -7.99
C ALA A 15 12.19 -5.50 -7.81
N PRO A 16 11.40 -5.77 -8.86
CA PRO A 16 9.96 -5.81 -8.74
C PRO A 16 9.54 -6.91 -7.76
N VAL A 17 8.60 -6.57 -6.88
CA VAL A 17 7.97 -7.53 -5.96
C VAL A 17 6.56 -7.80 -6.45
N HIS A 18 6.22 -9.08 -6.56
CA HIS A 18 4.85 -9.50 -6.84
C HIS A 18 4.10 -9.75 -5.54
N VAL A 19 2.90 -9.19 -5.42
CA VAL A 19 2.02 -9.35 -4.26
C VAL A 19 0.63 -9.71 -4.76
N GLU A 20 0.11 -10.84 -4.28
CA GLU A 20 -1.28 -11.22 -4.50
C GLU A 20 -2.16 -10.63 -3.39
N VAL A 21 -3.28 -10.04 -3.78
CA VAL A 21 -4.23 -9.42 -2.86
C VAL A 21 -5.58 -10.10 -3.02
N SER A 22 -6.22 -10.43 -1.91
CA SER A 22 -7.58 -10.94 -1.87
C SER A 22 -8.57 -9.85 -1.46
N ARG A 23 -9.86 -10.07 -1.76
CA ARG A 23 -10.97 -9.25 -1.24
C ARG A 23 -10.91 -9.11 0.30
N ARG A 24 -10.45 -10.14 1.02
CA ARG A 24 -10.34 -10.11 2.48
C ARG A 24 -9.29 -9.10 2.96
N ASP A 25 -8.22 -8.90 2.21
CA ASP A 25 -7.16 -7.95 2.57
C ASP A 25 -7.68 -6.51 2.44
N ILE A 26 -8.44 -6.23 1.38
CA ILE A 26 -9.11 -4.95 1.18
C ILE A 26 -10.06 -4.65 2.36
N ILE A 27 -10.92 -5.61 2.73
CA ILE A 27 -11.85 -5.45 3.85
C ILE A 27 -11.09 -5.20 5.16
N LYS A 28 -10.05 -5.98 5.44
CA LYS A 28 -9.24 -5.85 6.66
C LYS A 28 -8.63 -4.45 6.76
N TYR A 29 -8.06 -3.95 5.67
CA TYR A 29 -7.49 -2.61 5.63
C TYR A 29 -8.55 -1.52 5.77
N ALA A 30 -9.68 -1.65 5.07
CA ALA A 30 -10.78 -0.69 5.13
C ALA A 30 -11.30 -0.54 6.57
N ILE A 31 -11.47 -1.66 7.29
CA ILE A 31 -11.84 -1.64 8.70
C ILE A 31 -10.74 -1.02 9.57
N ALA A 32 -9.48 -1.42 9.38
CA ALA A 32 -8.36 -0.93 10.18
C ALA A 32 -8.08 0.58 9.99
N THR A 33 -8.48 1.15 8.86
CA THR A 33 -8.35 2.57 8.53
C THR A 33 -9.66 3.34 8.67
N GLU A 34 -10.65 2.75 9.36
CA GLU A 34 -11.93 3.37 9.70
C GLU A 34 -12.73 3.89 8.48
N GLN A 35 -12.58 3.25 7.32
CA GLN A 35 -13.38 3.56 6.15
C GLN A 35 -14.86 3.29 6.41
N THR A 36 -15.73 4.18 5.96
CA THR A 36 -17.18 4.08 6.21
C THR A 36 -17.98 3.76 4.95
N GLN A 37 -17.38 3.90 3.76
CA GLN A 37 -18.09 3.70 2.50
C GLN A 37 -18.31 2.20 2.25
N PRO A 38 -19.54 1.76 1.93
CA PRO A 38 -19.87 0.35 1.74
C PRO A 38 -19.01 -0.37 0.69
N LYS A 39 -18.63 0.33 -0.39
CA LYS A 39 -17.80 -0.23 -1.48
C LYS A 39 -16.43 -0.73 -0.98
N TYR A 40 -15.85 -0.08 0.03
CA TYR A 40 -14.60 -0.49 0.65
C TYR A 40 -14.82 -1.58 1.68
N LEU A 41 -15.89 -1.48 2.48
CA LEU A 41 -16.23 -2.45 3.51
C LEU A 41 -16.68 -3.81 2.94
N ALA A 42 -17.23 -3.83 1.72
CA ALA A 42 -17.53 -5.04 0.95
C ALA A 42 -16.29 -5.60 0.21
N GLY A 43 -15.20 -4.83 0.15
CA GLY A 43 -13.99 -5.17 -0.60
C GLY A 43 -14.20 -5.22 -2.10
N ASP A 44 -15.18 -4.48 -2.62
CA ASP A 44 -15.43 -4.35 -4.06
C ASP A 44 -14.50 -3.32 -4.69
N GLU A 45 -14.02 -2.36 -3.90
CA GLU A 45 -13.01 -1.38 -4.28
C GLU A 45 -11.97 -1.26 -3.18
N ALA A 46 -10.70 -1.10 -3.55
CA ALA A 46 -9.64 -0.78 -2.61
C ALA A 46 -9.70 0.71 -2.22
N PRO A 47 -9.57 1.08 -0.93
CA PRO A 47 -9.36 2.46 -0.54
C PRO A 47 -8.11 3.06 -1.23
N PRO A 48 -8.04 4.38 -1.51
CA PRO A 48 -6.93 4.97 -2.27
C PRO A 48 -5.52 4.79 -1.69
N MET A 49 -5.41 4.48 -0.40
CA MET A 49 -4.12 4.26 0.30
C MET A 49 -3.81 2.77 0.54
N PHE A 50 -4.70 1.86 0.12
CA PHE A 50 -4.47 0.42 0.11
C PHE A 50 -3.53 0.06 -1.04
#